data_AF-A0A7W8NMW8-F1
#
_entry.id   AF-A0A7W8NMW8-F1
#
_cell.length_a   1.000
_cell.length_b   1.000
_cell.length_c   1.000
_cell.angle_alpha   90.00
_cell.angle_beta   90.00
_cell.angle_gamma   90.00
#
_symmetry.space_group_name_H-M   'P 1'
#
loop_
_entity.id
_entity.type
_entity.pdbx_description
1 polymer ?
#
loop_
_entity_poly.entity_id
_entity_poly.type
_entity_poly.pdbx_seq_one_letter_code
_entity_poly.pdbx_strand_id
1 'polypeptide(L)'
;MTIRNSLRASGVVGLGGGLMWAAMAAAPAAPAAPAGAVAAQVKAGLAVYARNCQGCHGDKQQGGIGPALVGAQILKDFTGPAHPYADLHGYVSKAMPLSAPGSLSAQQYLDVVAFLFNVNGVALPADGLTKDTLKSAALTARAAQVQAGQAVFAKSCQGCHGDQLQGVRAPTLLGAAFLKKWATVGDLHAKVSKTMPKNAPGSLSAQQYLDVVAFVLDRNKAAAGSAALGSDDLKMPLK
;
A
#
# COMPACT_ATOMS: atom_id res chain seq x y z
N MET A 1 68.35 18.79 21.48
CA MET A 1 69.00 18.36 20.22
C MET A 1 67.89 18.08 19.21
N THR A 2 67.13 19.08 18.78
CA THR A 2 67.34 20.03 17.66
C THR A 2 67.43 19.37 16.29
N ILE A 3 66.68 19.93 15.31
CA ILE A 3 66.93 19.95 13.83
C ILE A 3 66.32 18.73 13.09
N ARG A 4 65.54 18.78 11.98
CA ARG A 4 65.20 19.75 10.90
C ARG A 4 63.98 19.18 10.13
N ASN A 5 62.92 19.95 9.84
CA ASN A 5 62.61 20.61 8.56
C ASN A 5 63.13 19.93 7.26
N SER A 6 62.23 19.58 6.34
CA SER A 6 62.43 19.65 4.89
C SER A 6 61.09 19.55 4.13
N LEU A 7 60.59 20.71 3.72
CA LEU A 7 59.63 20.86 2.63
C LEU A 7 60.20 20.34 1.30
N ARG A 8 59.36 19.68 0.49
CA ARG A 8 59.47 19.72 -0.97
C ARG A 8 58.07 19.82 -1.59
N ALA A 9 57.86 20.92 -2.30
CA ALA A 9 56.75 21.15 -3.22
C ALA A 9 57.20 20.78 -4.64
N SER A 10 56.29 20.14 -5.39
CA SER A 10 56.14 20.05 -6.86
C SER A 10 54.86 19.21 -7.05
N GLY A 11 53.73 19.62 -7.63
CA GLY A 11 53.48 20.60 -8.68
C GLY A 11 53.18 19.86 -9.98
N VAL A 12 51.93 19.42 -10.22
CA VAL A 12 51.38 19.17 -11.57
C VAL A 12 49.86 19.41 -11.57
N VAL A 13 49.45 20.21 -12.55
CA VAL A 13 48.10 20.61 -12.94
C VAL A 13 47.32 19.43 -13.51
N GLY A 14 46.07 19.28 -13.07
CA GLY A 14 45.08 18.39 -13.67
C GLY A 14 43.69 19.03 -13.64
N LEU A 15 43.37 19.79 -14.69
CA LEU A 15 42.02 20.26 -14.99
C LEU A 15 41.14 19.03 -15.29
N GLY A 16 40.25 18.69 -14.35
CA GLY A 16 39.23 17.66 -14.53
C GLY A 16 37.97 18.09 -13.79
N GLY A 17 37.07 18.75 -14.51
CA GLY A 17 35.75 19.11 -14.01
C GLY A 17 34.97 17.86 -13.60
N GLY A 18 34.62 17.78 -12.32
CA GLY A 18 33.60 16.89 -11.80
C GLY A 18 32.52 17.73 -11.17
N LEU A 19 31.49 18.08 -11.93
CA LEU A 19 30.26 18.60 -11.36
C LEU A 19 29.74 17.59 -10.33
N MET A 20 29.48 18.09 -9.12
CA MET A 20 28.69 17.42 -8.12
C MET A 20 27.37 16.95 -8.73
N TRP A 21 26.96 15.73 -8.43
CA TRP A 21 25.58 15.46 -8.03
C TRP A 21 25.59 14.41 -6.93
N ALA A 22 25.38 14.89 -5.69
CA ALA A 22 24.77 14.08 -4.66
C ALA A 22 23.40 13.65 -5.19
N ALA A 23 23.25 12.38 -5.54
CA ALA A 23 21.95 11.81 -5.84
C ALA A 23 21.15 11.82 -4.53
N MET A 24 20.26 12.79 -4.39
CA MET A 24 19.15 12.74 -3.45
C MET A 24 18.43 11.41 -3.67
N ALA A 25 18.36 10.59 -2.63
CA ALA A 25 17.50 9.43 -2.61
C ALA A 25 16.04 9.93 -2.76
N ALA A 26 15.47 9.79 -3.96
CA ALA A 26 14.04 9.93 -4.14
C ALA A 26 13.37 8.73 -3.46
N ALA A 27 12.78 8.99 -2.29
CA ALA A 27 11.85 8.08 -1.64
C ALA A 27 10.72 7.67 -2.61
N PRO A 28 10.08 6.50 -2.42
CA PRO A 28 8.96 6.09 -3.26
C PRO A 28 7.86 7.15 -3.17
N ALA A 29 7.35 7.61 -4.32
CA ALA A 29 6.17 8.49 -4.31
C ALA A 29 5.05 7.80 -3.50
N ALA A 30 4.53 8.48 -2.49
CA ALA A 30 3.32 8.04 -1.81
C ALA A 30 2.19 7.84 -2.84
N PRO A 31 1.11 7.10 -2.52
CA PRO A 31 -0.17 7.34 -3.19
C PRO A 31 -0.39 8.85 -3.30
N ALA A 32 -0.90 9.32 -4.45
CA ALA A 32 -1.14 10.74 -4.66
C ALA A 32 -1.81 11.31 -3.41
N ALA A 33 -1.13 12.28 -2.77
CA ALA A 33 -1.65 12.89 -1.56
C ALA A 33 -3.10 13.28 -1.84
N PRO A 34 -4.03 12.98 -0.93
CA PRO A 34 -5.41 13.26 -1.20
C PRO A 34 -5.59 14.74 -1.55
N ALA A 35 -6.32 15.04 -2.63
CA ALA A 35 -6.68 16.42 -2.94
C ALA A 35 -7.26 17.06 -1.66
N GLY A 36 -6.99 18.35 -1.42
CA GLY A 36 -7.04 18.96 -0.08
C GLY A 36 -8.27 18.63 0.78
N ALA A 37 -9.44 18.37 0.18
CA ALA A 37 -10.66 17.90 0.84
C ALA A 37 -10.46 16.57 1.60
N VAL A 38 -9.91 15.53 0.98
CA VAL A 38 -9.73 14.21 1.61
C VAL A 38 -8.67 14.30 2.71
N ALA A 39 -7.58 15.03 2.50
CA ALA A 39 -6.53 15.18 3.51
C ALA A 39 -7.06 15.91 4.76
N ALA A 40 -7.87 16.95 4.57
CA ALA A 40 -8.56 17.64 5.66
C ALA A 40 -9.55 16.72 6.38
N GLN A 41 -10.33 15.93 5.63
CA GLN A 41 -11.30 14.99 6.19
C GLN A 41 -10.62 13.89 7.03
N VAL A 42 -9.57 13.26 6.53
CA VAL A 42 -8.79 12.24 7.26
C VAL A 42 -8.20 12.84 8.54
N LYS A 43 -7.69 14.07 8.48
CA LYS A 43 -7.17 14.78 9.66
C LYS A 43 -8.27 15.07 10.69
N ALA A 44 -9.45 15.51 10.25
CA ALA A 44 -10.61 15.69 11.13
C ALA A 44 -11.04 14.36 11.77
N GLY A 45 -11.02 13.28 10.98
CA GLY A 45 -11.34 11.93 11.41
C GLY A 45 -10.41 11.40 12.49
N LEU A 46 -9.11 11.61 12.33
CA LEU A 46 -8.12 11.30 13.36
C LEU A 46 -8.41 12.04 14.68
N ALA A 47 -8.81 13.31 14.61
CA ALA A 47 -9.17 14.07 15.80
C ALA A 47 -10.45 13.52 16.47
N VAL A 48 -11.43 13.07 15.68
CA VAL A 48 -12.62 12.38 16.21
C VAL A 48 -12.23 11.05 16.85
N TYR A 49 -11.38 10.26 16.19
CA TYR A 49 -10.89 8.98 16.67
C TYR A 49 -10.18 9.11 18.03
N ALA A 50 -9.22 10.04 18.12
CA ALA A 50 -8.43 10.26 19.33
C ALA A 50 -9.30 10.61 20.54
N ARG A 51 -10.39 11.37 20.33
CA ARG A 51 -11.30 11.77 21.41
C ARG A 51 -12.31 10.71 21.82
N ASN A 52 -12.78 9.90 20.86
CA ASN A 52 -14.00 9.08 21.08
C ASN A 52 -13.78 7.57 20.95
N CYS A 53 -12.70 7.13 20.30
CA CYS A 53 -12.50 5.72 19.93
C CYS A 53 -11.22 5.14 20.53
N GLN A 54 -10.16 5.94 20.62
CA GLN A 54 -8.82 5.53 21.04
C GLN A 54 -8.80 4.82 22.40
N GLY A 55 -9.64 5.25 23.35
CA GLY A 55 -9.66 4.68 24.70
C GLY A 55 -9.91 3.16 24.73
N CYS A 56 -10.65 2.62 23.75
CA CYS A 56 -10.88 1.18 23.64
C CYS A 56 -10.08 0.53 22.50
N HIS A 57 -9.88 1.24 21.38
CA HIS A 57 -9.30 0.69 20.15
C HIS A 57 -7.80 0.97 19.97
N GLY A 58 -7.16 1.67 20.90
CA GLY A 58 -5.73 1.97 20.88
C GLY A 58 -5.35 3.19 20.05
N ASP A 59 -4.19 3.79 20.34
CA ASP A 59 -3.65 4.98 19.66
C ASP A 59 -3.26 4.71 18.19
N LYS A 60 -2.86 3.47 17.90
CA LYS A 60 -2.51 2.95 16.57
C LYS A 60 -3.59 2.02 16.01
N GLN A 61 -4.82 2.13 16.52
CA GLN A 61 -5.96 1.30 16.11
C GLN A 61 -5.73 -0.21 16.31
N GLN A 62 -4.72 -0.57 17.11
CA GLN A 62 -4.27 -1.94 17.33
C GLN A 62 -5.23 -2.77 18.18
N GLY A 63 -6.28 -2.15 18.72
CA GLY A 63 -7.22 -2.76 19.65
C GLY A 63 -6.75 -2.68 21.10
N GLY A 64 -7.41 -3.45 21.94
CA GLY A 64 -7.20 -3.52 23.37
C GLY A 64 -8.47 -4.02 24.03
N ILE A 65 -9.24 -3.10 24.62
CA ILE A 65 -10.60 -3.39 25.11
C ILE A 65 -11.53 -3.67 23.93
N GLY A 66 -11.43 -2.85 22.88
CA GLY A 66 -12.10 -3.05 21.61
C GLY A 66 -11.24 -3.85 20.63
N PRO A 67 -11.85 -4.39 19.55
CA PRO A 67 -11.10 -5.05 18.49
C PRO A 67 -10.14 -4.08 17.78
N ALA A 68 -9.11 -4.63 17.13
CA ALA A 68 -8.25 -3.87 16.24
C ALA A 68 -9.07 -3.33 15.05
N LEU A 69 -8.85 -2.06 14.71
CA LEU A 69 -9.49 -1.36 13.59
C LEU A 69 -8.54 -1.18 12.40
N VAL A 70 -7.44 -1.91 12.40
CA VAL A 70 -6.49 -2.03 11.28
C VAL A 70 -6.26 -3.49 10.91
N GLY A 71 -5.98 -3.73 9.63
CA GLY A 71 -5.53 -5.01 9.11
C GLY A 71 -6.61 -5.82 8.39
N ALA A 72 -6.31 -7.09 8.15
CA ALA A 72 -7.10 -7.92 7.23
C ALA A 72 -8.55 -8.14 7.68
N GLN A 73 -8.83 -8.12 8.98
CA GLN A 73 -10.17 -8.43 9.50
C GLN A 73 -11.17 -7.31 9.18
N ILE A 74 -10.86 -6.04 9.49
CA ILE A 74 -11.76 -4.92 9.17
C ILE A 74 -11.97 -4.78 7.65
N LEU A 75 -10.93 -5.05 6.86
CA LEU A 75 -11.03 -5.07 5.40
C LEU A 75 -11.97 -6.18 4.93
N LYS A 76 -11.86 -7.39 5.50
CA LYS A 76 -12.77 -8.49 5.17
C LYS A 76 -14.23 -8.18 5.51
N ASP A 77 -14.48 -7.50 6.62
CA ASP A 77 -15.84 -7.26 7.12
C ASP A 77 -16.54 -6.07 6.44
N PHE A 78 -15.77 -5.10 5.94
CA PHE A 78 -16.33 -3.82 5.46
C PHE A 78 -15.80 -3.37 4.09
N THR A 79 -15.06 -4.21 3.36
CA THR A 79 -14.57 -3.86 2.03
C THR A 79 -14.73 -4.97 1.01
N GLY A 80 -14.64 -4.61 -0.26
CA GLY A 80 -14.79 -5.50 -1.40
C GLY A 80 -15.91 -5.05 -2.34
N PRO A 81 -16.14 -5.78 -3.45
CA PRO A 81 -17.09 -5.36 -4.48
C PRO A 81 -18.54 -5.23 -3.99
N ALA A 82 -18.90 -5.99 -2.94
CA ALA A 82 -20.24 -5.99 -2.35
C ALA A 82 -20.37 -5.08 -1.12
N HIS A 83 -19.28 -4.48 -0.65
CA HIS A 83 -19.24 -3.69 0.57
C HIS A 83 -19.00 -2.21 0.25
N PRO A 84 -20.07 -1.39 0.20
CA PRO A 84 -19.94 0.04 0.03
C PRO A 84 -19.39 0.69 1.31
N TYR A 85 -18.87 1.92 1.20
CA TYR A 85 -18.43 2.69 2.38
C TYR A 85 -19.54 2.84 3.44
N ALA A 86 -20.80 2.78 3.01
CA ALA A 86 -22.00 2.79 3.84
C ALA A 86 -22.00 1.68 4.91
N ASP A 87 -21.34 0.55 4.69
CA ASP A 87 -21.37 -0.57 5.64
C ASP A 87 -20.64 -0.20 6.93
N LEU A 88 -19.38 0.24 6.84
CA LEU A 88 -18.62 0.69 8.01
C LEU A 88 -19.26 1.92 8.63
N HIS A 89 -19.67 2.89 7.80
CA HIS A 89 -20.35 4.09 8.29
C HIS A 89 -21.62 3.77 9.06
N GLY A 90 -22.46 2.86 8.53
CA GLY A 90 -23.71 2.44 9.15
C GLY A 90 -23.47 1.70 10.45
N TYR A 91 -22.46 0.84 10.51
CA TYR A 91 -22.07 0.15 11.74
C TYR A 91 -21.58 1.14 12.81
N VAL A 92 -20.61 1.99 12.46
CA VAL A 92 -20.01 2.95 13.41
C VAL A 92 -21.05 3.95 13.91
N SER A 93 -21.91 4.48 13.04
CA SER A 93 -22.93 5.46 13.46
C SER A 93 -24.01 4.90 14.39
N LYS A 94 -24.34 3.60 14.25
CA LYS A 94 -25.40 2.95 15.04
C LYS A 94 -24.91 2.25 16.29
N ALA A 95 -23.67 1.76 16.28
CA ALA A 95 -23.12 0.95 17.37
C ALA A 95 -22.06 1.70 18.20
N MET A 96 -21.48 2.79 17.68
CA MET A 96 -20.34 3.47 18.28
C MET A 96 -20.59 4.97 18.50
N PRO A 97 -19.91 5.58 19.50
CA PRO A 97 -19.13 4.94 20.55
C PRO A 97 -19.99 4.03 21.45
N LEU A 98 -19.44 2.92 21.95
CA LEU A 98 -20.20 1.92 22.72
C LEU A 98 -20.93 2.52 23.95
N SER A 99 -20.34 3.55 24.55
CA SER A 99 -20.90 4.26 25.70
C SER A 99 -22.03 5.23 25.33
N ALA A 100 -22.13 5.65 24.07
CA ALA A 100 -23.13 6.60 23.59
C ALA A 100 -23.32 6.49 22.06
N PRO A 101 -23.97 5.42 21.55
CA PRO A 101 -24.19 5.27 20.11
C PRO A 101 -25.00 6.43 19.52
N GLY A 102 -24.63 6.89 18.33
CA GLY A 102 -25.27 8.04 17.67
C GLY A 102 -24.93 9.42 18.25
N SER A 103 -24.01 9.52 19.21
CA SER A 103 -23.66 10.79 19.88
C SER A 103 -22.83 11.76 19.02
N LEU A 104 -22.17 11.28 17.96
CA LEU A 104 -21.38 12.13 17.08
C LEU A 104 -22.24 12.76 15.99
N SER A 105 -21.81 13.91 15.47
CA SER A 105 -22.49 14.52 14.32
C SER A 105 -22.32 13.65 13.06
N ALA A 106 -23.24 13.80 12.10
CA ALA A 106 -23.15 13.09 10.83
C ALA A 106 -21.80 13.32 10.11
N GLN A 107 -21.25 14.53 10.21
CA GLN A 107 -19.94 14.84 9.63
C GLN A 107 -18.81 14.13 10.39
N GLN A 108 -18.85 14.10 11.72
CA GLN A 108 -17.84 13.40 12.52
C GLN A 108 -17.80 11.89 12.22
N TYR A 109 -18.95 11.27 11.94
CA TYR A 109 -19.00 9.88 11.49
C TYR A 109 -18.38 9.69 10.11
N LEU A 110 -18.66 10.57 9.15
CA LEU A 110 -18.00 10.53 7.84
C LEU A 110 -16.48 10.69 7.98
N ASP A 111 -16.04 11.64 8.80
CA ASP A 111 -14.62 11.94 9.01
C ASP A 111 -13.88 10.75 9.64
N VAL A 112 -14.40 10.16 10.72
CA VAL A 112 -13.74 9.04 11.39
C VAL A 112 -13.72 7.79 10.51
N VAL A 113 -14.77 7.55 9.73
CA VAL A 113 -14.83 6.42 8.79
C VAL A 113 -13.85 6.64 7.63
N ALA A 114 -13.74 7.87 7.11
CA ALA A 114 -12.73 8.21 6.11
C ALA A 114 -11.31 7.98 6.65
N PHE A 115 -11.04 8.39 7.90
CA PHE A 115 -9.77 8.09 8.56
C PHE A 115 -9.51 6.57 8.66
N LEU A 116 -10.48 5.78 9.11
CA LEU A 116 -10.36 4.33 9.24
C LEU A 116 -10.10 3.64 7.89
N PHE A 117 -10.78 4.05 6.82
CA PHE A 117 -10.50 3.55 5.48
C PHE A 117 -9.09 3.94 5.03
N ASN A 118 -8.69 5.21 5.21
CA ASN A 118 -7.37 5.69 4.83
C ASN A 118 -6.23 4.94 5.54
N VAL A 119 -6.32 4.70 6.85
CA VAL A 119 -5.27 3.95 7.58
C VAL A 119 -5.21 2.46 7.21
N ASN A 120 -6.29 1.93 6.63
CA ASN A 120 -6.33 0.59 6.06
C ASN A 120 -5.96 0.53 4.57
N GLY A 121 -5.46 1.64 4.01
CA GLY A 121 -5.02 1.72 2.62
C GLY A 121 -6.17 1.70 1.60
N VAL A 122 -7.38 2.02 2.05
CA VAL A 122 -8.57 2.08 1.22
C VAL A 122 -8.67 3.47 0.60
N ALA A 123 -8.56 3.56 -0.72
CA ALA A 123 -8.60 4.82 -1.45
C ALA A 123 -9.98 5.48 -1.28
N LEU A 124 -10.02 6.79 -1.00
CA LEU A 124 -11.27 7.54 -0.84
C LEU A 124 -11.67 8.25 -2.15
N PRO A 125 -12.95 8.62 -2.32
CA PRO A 125 -13.39 9.50 -3.40
C PRO A 125 -12.64 10.84 -3.39
N ALA A 126 -12.47 11.46 -4.56
CA ALA A 126 -11.65 12.67 -4.71
C ALA A 126 -12.11 13.85 -3.81
N ASP A 127 -13.43 13.97 -3.59
CA ASP A 127 -14.03 15.02 -2.76
C ASP A 127 -14.21 14.61 -1.30
N GLY A 128 -13.68 13.45 -0.90
CA GLY A 128 -13.90 12.86 0.42
C GLY A 128 -15.15 11.99 0.49
N LEU A 129 -15.31 11.36 1.65
CA LEU A 129 -16.50 10.59 1.98
C LEU A 129 -17.65 11.53 2.34
N THR A 130 -18.63 11.60 1.46
CA THR A 130 -19.89 12.31 1.63
C THR A 130 -21.06 11.33 1.69
N LYS A 131 -22.25 11.82 2.06
CA LYS A 131 -23.49 11.03 2.05
C LYS A 131 -23.76 10.35 0.69
N ASP A 132 -23.40 11.02 -0.41
CA ASP A 132 -23.64 10.50 -1.75
C ASP A 132 -22.62 9.41 -2.11
N THR A 133 -21.36 9.61 -1.75
CA THR A 133 -20.29 8.64 -2.03
C THR A 133 -20.36 7.39 -1.15
N LEU A 134 -21.14 7.40 -0.06
CA LEU A 134 -21.28 6.24 0.82
C LEU A 134 -21.76 4.99 0.06
N LYS A 135 -22.49 5.16 -1.03
CA LYS A 135 -23.01 4.04 -1.85
C LYS A 135 -21.95 3.41 -2.76
N SER A 136 -20.80 4.06 -2.93
CA SER A 136 -19.71 3.53 -3.75
C SER A 136 -18.97 2.40 -3.01
N ALA A 137 -18.44 1.45 -3.77
CA ALA A 137 -17.63 0.36 -3.22
C ALA A 137 -16.43 0.92 -2.43
N ALA A 138 -16.24 0.43 -1.21
CA ALA A 138 -15.18 0.92 -0.35
C ALA A 138 -13.80 0.58 -0.91
N LEU A 139 -13.66 -0.55 -1.59
CA LEU A 139 -12.40 -1.00 -2.18
C LEU A 139 -12.62 -1.36 -3.65
N THR A 140 -11.74 -0.86 -4.52
CA THR A 140 -11.78 -1.26 -5.93
C THR A 140 -11.46 -2.74 -6.06
N ALA A 141 -11.96 -3.38 -7.13
CA ALA A 141 -11.66 -4.78 -7.39
C ALA A 141 -10.15 -5.03 -7.48
N ARG A 142 -9.38 -4.09 -8.06
CA ARG A 142 -7.91 -4.15 -8.08
C ARG A 142 -7.30 -4.09 -6.69
N ALA A 143 -7.73 -3.16 -5.84
CA ALA A 143 -7.14 -3.00 -4.52
C ALA A 143 -7.44 -4.22 -3.63
N ALA A 144 -8.64 -4.81 -3.74
CA ALA A 144 -8.95 -6.09 -3.10
C ALA A 144 -8.04 -7.22 -3.59
N GLN A 145 -7.80 -7.27 -4.91
CA GLN A 145 -6.90 -8.26 -5.52
C GLN A 145 -5.45 -8.10 -5.04
N VAL A 146 -4.95 -6.86 -4.95
CA VAL A 146 -3.61 -6.54 -4.43
C VAL A 146 -3.45 -7.02 -2.98
N GLN A 147 -4.46 -6.79 -2.13
CA GLN A 147 -4.43 -7.25 -0.73
C GLN A 147 -4.43 -8.78 -0.62
N ALA A 148 -5.27 -9.46 -1.40
CA ALA A 148 -5.25 -10.92 -1.49
C ALA A 148 -3.87 -11.43 -1.94
N GLY A 149 -3.26 -10.76 -2.91
CA GLY A 149 -1.93 -11.06 -3.42
C GLY A 149 -0.83 -10.87 -2.39
N GLN A 150 -0.91 -9.81 -1.60
CA GLN A 150 0.02 -9.57 -0.49
C GLN A 150 -0.04 -10.69 0.55
N ALA A 151 -1.24 -11.17 0.90
CA ALA A 151 -1.41 -12.27 1.85
C ALA A 151 -0.81 -13.59 1.33
N VAL A 152 -1.02 -13.90 0.04
CA VAL A 152 -0.40 -15.05 -0.61
C VAL A 152 1.12 -14.90 -0.66
N PHE A 153 1.63 -13.71 -1.01
CA PHE A 153 3.05 -13.42 -1.05
C PHE A 153 3.72 -13.59 0.32
N ALA A 154 3.11 -13.06 1.39
CA ALA A 154 3.61 -13.20 2.76
C ALA A 154 3.76 -14.67 3.18
N LYS A 155 2.80 -15.52 2.78
CA LYS A 155 2.80 -16.95 3.10
C LYS A 155 3.78 -17.76 2.25
N SER A 156 3.88 -17.47 0.95
CA SER A 156 4.48 -18.38 -0.03
C SER A 156 5.76 -17.87 -0.69
N CYS A 157 6.06 -16.56 -0.59
CA CYS A 157 7.13 -15.91 -1.35
C CYS A 157 8.11 -15.12 -0.47
N GLN A 158 7.61 -14.49 0.59
CA GLN A 158 8.35 -13.58 1.47
C GLN A 158 9.62 -14.19 2.04
N GLY A 159 9.63 -15.48 2.39
CA GLY A 159 10.83 -16.13 2.97
C GLY A 159 12.10 -16.05 2.10
N CYS A 160 11.95 -15.84 0.78
CA CYS A 160 13.08 -15.69 -0.14
C CYS A 160 13.16 -14.31 -0.79
N HIS A 161 12.02 -13.72 -1.15
CA HIS A 161 11.94 -12.39 -1.79
C HIS A 161 11.88 -11.23 -0.79
N GLY A 162 11.81 -11.54 0.51
CA GLY A 162 11.68 -10.60 1.62
C GLY A 162 10.30 -9.94 1.67
N ASP A 163 9.97 -9.34 2.82
CA ASP A 163 8.64 -8.78 3.14
C ASP A 163 8.27 -7.56 2.29
N GLN A 164 9.24 -6.71 1.96
CA GLN A 164 9.08 -5.58 1.04
C GLN A 164 9.50 -5.90 -0.41
N LEU A 165 9.56 -7.17 -0.83
CA LEU A 165 9.98 -7.59 -2.18
C LEU A 165 11.42 -7.21 -2.56
N GLN A 166 12.23 -6.71 -1.61
CA GLN A 166 13.60 -6.25 -1.84
C GLN A 166 14.59 -7.34 -2.25
N GLY A 167 14.21 -8.61 -2.12
CA GLY A 167 15.09 -9.76 -2.30
C GLY A 167 16.04 -9.96 -1.12
N VAL A 168 16.04 -11.17 -0.54
CA VAL A 168 16.99 -11.55 0.52
C VAL A 168 17.80 -12.78 0.12
N ARG A 169 17.11 -13.86 -0.27
CA ARG A 169 17.70 -15.12 -0.77
C ARG A 169 17.37 -15.37 -2.23
N ALA A 170 16.41 -14.63 -2.76
CA ALA A 170 16.02 -14.57 -4.16
C ALA A 170 16.08 -13.12 -4.66
N PRO A 171 16.08 -12.88 -5.98
CA PRO A 171 16.18 -11.53 -6.53
C PRO A 171 15.07 -10.60 -6.06
N THR A 172 15.37 -9.30 -6.04
CA THR A 172 14.36 -8.24 -5.86
C THR A 172 13.28 -8.33 -6.94
N LEU A 173 12.04 -8.04 -6.55
CA LEU A 173 10.89 -7.93 -7.43
C LEU A 173 10.45 -6.46 -7.60
N LEU A 174 11.35 -5.51 -7.32
CA LEU A 174 11.08 -4.07 -7.41
C LEU A 174 11.93 -3.38 -8.48
N GLY A 175 11.39 -2.27 -8.98
CA GLY A 175 12.07 -1.28 -9.78
C GLY A 175 12.06 -1.54 -11.28
N ALA A 176 12.50 -0.53 -12.05
CA ALA A 176 12.50 -0.57 -13.50
C ALA A 176 13.29 -1.76 -14.09
N ALA A 177 14.37 -2.17 -13.43
CA ALA A 177 15.18 -3.32 -13.84
C ALA A 177 14.41 -4.65 -13.74
N PHE A 178 13.51 -4.78 -12.77
CA PHE A 178 12.60 -5.91 -12.69
C PHE A 178 11.56 -5.83 -13.82
N LEU A 179 10.87 -4.70 -13.98
CA LEU A 179 9.80 -4.53 -14.97
C LEU A 179 10.27 -4.76 -16.42
N LYS A 180 11.46 -4.27 -16.79
CA LYS A 180 12.01 -4.42 -18.17
C LYS A 180 12.19 -5.88 -18.64
N LYS A 181 12.18 -6.85 -17.72
CA LYS A 181 12.29 -8.28 -18.05
C LYS A 181 11.02 -8.84 -18.71
N TRP A 182 9.90 -8.15 -18.56
CA TRP A 182 8.58 -8.61 -19.00
C TRP A 182 8.07 -7.71 -20.11
N ALA A 183 7.57 -8.26 -21.22
CA ALA A 183 6.88 -7.46 -22.23
C ALA A 183 5.45 -7.18 -21.80
N THR A 184 4.80 -8.17 -21.20
CA THR A 184 3.40 -8.11 -20.76
C THR A 184 3.22 -8.59 -19.32
N VAL A 185 2.07 -8.27 -18.73
CA VAL A 185 1.59 -8.86 -17.46
C VAL A 185 1.57 -10.39 -17.57
N GLY A 186 1.19 -10.91 -18.73
CA GLY A 186 1.17 -12.35 -19.04
C GLY A 186 2.53 -13.02 -18.93
N ASP A 187 3.62 -12.34 -19.31
CA ASP A 187 4.97 -12.90 -19.20
C ASP A 187 5.36 -13.11 -17.73
N LEU A 188 5.09 -12.11 -16.89
CA LEU A 188 5.32 -12.20 -15.46
C LEU A 188 4.45 -13.29 -14.83
N HIS A 189 3.15 -13.29 -15.14
CA HIS A 189 2.21 -14.30 -14.64
C HIS A 189 2.61 -15.72 -15.04
N ALA A 190 3.01 -15.95 -16.29
CA ALA A 190 3.48 -17.24 -16.77
C ALA A 190 4.78 -17.66 -16.06
N LYS A 191 5.70 -16.73 -15.80
CA LYS A 191 6.93 -17.03 -15.06
C LYS A 191 6.61 -17.47 -13.64
N VAL A 192 5.78 -16.71 -12.92
CA VAL A 192 5.46 -16.98 -11.52
C VAL A 192 4.70 -18.30 -11.40
N SER A 193 3.62 -18.49 -12.16
CA SER A 193 2.78 -19.68 -12.07
C SER A 193 3.49 -20.99 -12.41
N LYS A 194 4.48 -20.97 -13.32
CA LYS A 194 5.22 -22.16 -13.75
C LYS A 194 6.43 -22.51 -12.89
N THR A 195 7.01 -21.52 -12.20
CA THR A 195 8.33 -21.70 -11.56
C THR A 195 8.35 -21.38 -10.07
N MET A 196 7.26 -20.82 -9.54
CA MET A 196 7.13 -20.45 -8.14
C MET A 196 5.88 -21.10 -7.50
N PRO A 197 5.86 -21.26 -6.17
CA PRO A 197 7.01 -21.19 -5.26
C PRO A 197 8.13 -22.16 -5.64
N LYS A 198 9.40 -21.80 -5.42
CA LYS A 198 10.55 -22.58 -5.93
C LYS A 198 10.57 -24.04 -5.46
N ASN A 199 10.06 -24.30 -4.27
CA ASN A 199 9.93 -25.61 -3.64
C ASN A 199 8.61 -26.34 -3.95
N ALA A 200 7.63 -25.64 -4.52
CA ALA A 200 6.34 -26.21 -4.87
C ALA A 200 5.71 -25.50 -6.09
N PRO A 201 6.33 -25.55 -7.28
CA PRO A 201 5.79 -24.87 -8.46
C PRO A 201 4.38 -25.35 -8.79
N GLY A 202 3.48 -24.44 -9.14
CA GLY A 202 2.09 -24.79 -9.48
C GLY A 202 1.19 -25.12 -8.29
N SER A 203 1.66 -24.95 -7.05
CA SER A 203 0.86 -25.27 -5.84
C SER A 203 -0.24 -24.27 -5.49
N LEU A 204 -0.21 -23.06 -6.04
CA LEU A 204 -1.24 -22.04 -5.83
C LEU A 204 -2.33 -22.13 -6.91
N SER A 205 -3.54 -21.66 -6.60
CA SER A 205 -4.62 -21.58 -7.58
C SER A 205 -4.32 -20.52 -8.65
N ALA A 206 -4.98 -20.62 -9.80
CA ALA A 206 -4.86 -19.63 -10.87
C ALA A 206 -5.17 -18.20 -10.38
N GLN A 207 -6.20 -18.05 -9.55
CA GLN A 207 -6.56 -16.76 -8.96
C GLN A 207 -5.46 -16.26 -8.02
N GLN A 208 -4.90 -17.11 -7.16
CA GLN A 208 -3.83 -16.71 -6.25
C GLN A 208 -2.58 -16.22 -7.00
N TYR A 209 -2.26 -16.78 -8.16
CA TYR A 209 -1.17 -16.26 -8.99
C TYR A 209 -1.50 -14.89 -9.59
N LEU A 210 -2.71 -14.67 -10.09
CA LEU A 210 -3.15 -13.35 -10.55
C LEU A 210 -3.09 -12.31 -9.42
N ASP A 211 -3.52 -12.69 -8.23
CA ASP A 211 -3.50 -11.83 -7.04
C ASP A 211 -2.06 -11.41 -6.69
N VAL A 212 -1.12 -12.36 -6.62
CA VAL A 212 0.30 -12.06 -6.36
C VAL A 212 0.90 -11.18 -7.45
N VAL A 213 0.54 -11.40 -8.73
CA VAL A 213 1.00 -10.55 -9.83
C VAL A 213 0.46 -9.13 -9.68
N ALA A 214 -0.82 -8.97 -9.34
CA ALA A 214 -1.41 -7.66 -9.06
C ALA A 214 -0.66 -6.95 -7.92
N PHE A 215 -0.36 -7.66 -6.84
CA PHE A 215 0.44 -7.13 -5.72
C PHE A 215 1.84 -6.69 -6.15
N VAL A 216 2.58 -7.52 -6.89
CA VAL A 216 3.92 -7.17 -7.36
C VAL A 216 3.88 -5.95 -8.28
N LEU A 217 2.90 -5.86 -9.18
CA LEU A 217 2.73 -4.72 -10.08
C LEU A 217 2.38 -3.43 -9.33
N ASP A 218 1.48 -3.50 -8.35
CA ASP A 218 1.13 -2.38 -7.48
C ASP A 218 2.35 -1.83 -6.72
N ARG A 219 3.18 -2.72 -6.15
CA ARG A 219 4.44 -2.34 -5.48
C ARG A 219 5.46 -1.70 -6.42
N ASN A 220 5.35 -1.98 -7.71
CA ASN A 220 6.14 -1.36 -8.78
C ASN A 220 5.45 -0.13 -9.42
N LYS A 221 4.22 0.20 -9.00
CA LYS A 221 3.36 1.22 -9.61
C LYS A 221 3.15 1.01 -11.11
N ALA A 222 3.05 -0.24 -11.52
CA ALA A 222 2.81 -0.65 -12.90
C ALA A 222 1.38 -1.17 -13.07
N ALA A 223 0.87 -1.16 -14.31
CA ALA A 223 -0.45 -1.69 -14.67
C ALA A 223 -1.60 -1.11 -13.82
N ALA A 224 -1.61 0.22 -13.61
CA ALA A 224 -2.63 0.89 -12.81
C ALA A 224 -4.06 0.67 -13.35
N GLY A 225 -5.05 0.64 -12.46
CA GLY A 225 -6.46 0.47 -12.80
C GLY A 225 -7.31 0.10 -11.59
N SER A 226 -8.64 0.20 -11.71
CA SER A 226 -9.59 -0.13 -10.64
C SER A 226 -10.23 -1.52 -10.78
N ALA A 227 -10.26 -2.08 -11.99
CA ALA A 227 -10.74 -3.44 -12.23
C ALA A 227 -9.70 -4.48 -11.79
N ALA A 228 -10.09 -5.63 -11.26
CA ALA A 228 -9.16 -6.72 -10.97
C ALA A 228 -8.48 -7.21 -12.28
N LEU A 229 -7.18 -7.53 -12.23
CA LEU A 229 -6.49 -8.21 -13.31
C LEU A 229 -7.16 -9.56 -13.58
N GLY A 230 -7.70 -9.70 -14.79
CA GLY A 230 -8.26 -10.94 -15.32
C GLY A 230 -7.40 -11.52 -16.44
N SER A 231 -7.94 -12.54 -17.12
CA SER A 231 -7.30 -13.16 -18.28
C SER A 231 -7.02 -12.17 -19.42
N ASP A 232 -7.90 -11.19 -19.59
CA ASP A 232 -7.81 -10.21 -20.68
C ASP A 232 -6.65 -9.23 -20.46
N ASP A 233 -6.32 -8.94 -19.21
CA ASP A 233 -5.21 -8.07 -18.83
C ASP A 233 -3.84 -8.71 -19.02
N LEU A 234 -3.76 -10.03 -19.27
CA LEU A 234 -2.48 -10.70 -19.49
C LEU A 234 -1.75 -10.17 -20.74
N LYS A 235 -2.46 -9.53 -21.67
CA LYS A 235 -1.87 -8.89 -22.85
C LYS A 235 -1.37 -7.47 -22.58
N MET A 236 -1.65 -6.90 -21.40
CA MET A 236 -1.27 -5.53 -21.05
C MET A 236 0.25 -5.38 -21.02
N PRO A 237 0.82 -4.35 -21.68
CA PRO A 237 2.27 -4.14 -21.74
C PRO A 237 2.84 -3.63 -20.40
N LEU A 238 4.09 -4.03 -20.10
CA LEU A 238 4.86 -3.58 -18.93
C LEU A 238 6.13 -2.79 -19.29
N LYS A 239 6.48 -2.73 -20.58
CA LYS A 239 7.61 -1.96 -21.11
C LYS A 239 7.28 -1.44 -22.51
#